data_AF-A0A6J8BWQ4-F1
#
_entry.id   AF-A0A6J8BWQ4-F1
#
_cell.length_a   1.000
_cell.length_b   1.000
_cell.length_c   1.000
_cell.angle_alpha   90.00
_cell.angle_beta   90.00
_cell.angle_gamma   90.00
#
_symmetry.space_group_name_H-M   'P 1'
#
loop_
_entity.id
_entity.type
_entity.pdbx_description
1 polymer ?
#
loop_
_entity_poly.entity_id
_entity_poly.type
_entity_poly.pdbx_seq_one_letter_code
_entity_poly.pdbx_strand_id
1 'polypeptide(L)'
;MSKQNANTFISRLETALSKYKLPKAQELLLVKPTREKWKTTVKCAIQQYWAEKWEIEKSDKSTMKYINIKTRPIGNPHQIWKFTSNNTLEVKKAEIKGKLITRTYTLQIDRAKFSRNVEQDMCLLCNSATEDTEHFMLECNALKTERDKHLTTLKSYVINNIGNKIFDKIVDEGLMVQFIMDSSSEKIKQIVNIKHQNIRDIENITRTLCYGLHTKRTTLLNKS
;
A
#
# COMPACT_ATOMS: atom_id res chain seq x y z
N MET A 1 -7.20 -6.69 -45.44
CA MET A 1 -6.27 -6.77 -44.27
C MET A 1 -6.86 -7.78 -43.28
N SER A 2 -6.35 -9.02 -43.29
CA SER A 2 -6.99 -10.16 -42.64
C SER A 2 -6.75 -10.18 -41.12
N LYS A 3 -7.84 -10.13 -40.35
CA LYS A 3 -7.88 -10.38 -38.90
C LYS A 3 -7.73 -11.88 -38.54
N GLN A 4 -7.05 -12.69 -39.36
CA GLN A 4 -7.01 -14.15 -39.19
C GLN A 4 -5.74 -14.70 -38.52
N ASN A 5 -4.66 -13.91 -38.38
CA ASN A 5 -3.39 -14.40 -37.82
C ASN A 5 -3.17 -14.09 -36.33
N ALA A 6 -4.10 -13.40 -35.66
CA ALA A 6 -3.91 -12.94 -34.28
C ALA A 6 -4.07 -14.04 -33.20
N ASN A 7 -4.43 -15.28 -33.58
CA ASN A 7 -4.79 -16.35 -32.64
C ASN A 7 -3.89 -17.60 -32.68
N THR A 8 -2.84 -17.64 -33.49
CA THR A 8 -1.96 -18.81 -33.51
C THR A 8 -1.08 -18.84 -32.26
N PHE A 9 -0.78 -20.04 -31.74
CA PHE A 9 0.11 -20.21 -30.58
C PHE A 9 1.46 -19.49 -30.77
N ILE A 10 2.01 -19.54 -31.99
CA ILE A 10 3.28 -18.89 -32.35
C ILE A 10 3.18 -17.38 -32.22
N SER A 11 2.12 -16.75 -32.76
CA SER A 11 1.93 -15.29 -32.62
C SER A 11 1.80 -14.84 -31.16
N ARG A 12 1.13 -15.64 -30.32
CA ARG A 12 1.00 -15.38 -28.87
C ARG A 12 2.35 -15.53 -28.15
N LEU A 13 3.14 -16.52 -28.53
CA LEU A 13 4.48 -16.74 -28.00
C LEU A 13 5.41 -15.58 -28.36
N GLU A 14 5.44 -15.17 -29.63
CA GLU A 14 6.24 -14.04 -30.10
C GLU A 14 5.83 -12.74 -29.41
N THR A 15 4.53 -12.50 -29.26
CA THR A 15 4.00 -11.35 -28.52
C THR A 15 4.48 -11.35 -27.06
N ALA A 16 4.44 -12.51 -26.39
CA ALA A 16 4.90 -12.64 -25.01
C ALA A 16 6.42 -12.43 -24.88
N LEU A 17 7.21 -13.05 -25.76
CA LEU A 17 8.67 -12.89 -25.80
C LEU A 17 9.04 -11.42 -26.02
N SER A 18 8.40 -10.77 -27.00
CA SER A 18 8.61 -9.35 -27.29
C SER A 18 8.21 -8.46 -26.12
N LYS A 19 7.06 -8.71 -25.47
CA LYS A 19 6.57 -7.92 -24.34
C LYS A 19 7.55 -7.90 -23.17
N TYR A 20 8.16 -9.04 -22.87
CA TYR A 20 9.12 -9.18 -21.78
C TYR A 20 10.58 -9.02 -22.22
N LYS A 21 10.84 -8.55 -23.45
CA LYS A 21 12.19 -8.38 -24.02
C LYS A 21 13.03 -9.67 -23.92
N LEU A 22 12.40 -10.83 -24.10
CA LEU A 22 13.04 -12.15 -24.08
C LEU A 22 13.60 -12.51 -25.47
N PRO A 23 14.62 -13.39 -25.56
CA PRO A 23 15.15 -13.88 -26.82
C PRO A 23 14.07 -14.47 -27.72
N LYS A 24 14.20 -14.26 -29.03
CA LYS A 24 13.24 -14.81 -30.01
C LYS A 24 13.30 -16.33 -30.00
N ALA A 25 12.20 -16.98 -30.38
CA ALA A 25 12.13 -18.44 -30.45
C ALA A 25 13.27 -19.05 -31.29
N GLN A 26 13.65 -18.39 -32.39
CA GLN A 26 14.77 -18.80 -33.25
C GLN A 26 16.13 -18.76 -32.53
N GLU A 27 16.37 -17.74 -31.69
CA GLU A 27 17.61 -17.60 -30.91
C GLU A 27 17.72 -18.69 -29.84
N LEU A 28 16.59 -19.09 -29.25
CA LEU A 28 16.53 -20.18 -28.26
C LEU A 28 16.81 -21.56 -28.87
N LEU A 29 16.58 -21.74 -30.17
CA LEU A 29 16.93 -22.98 -30.87
C LEU A 29 18.44 -23.09 -31.12
N LEU A 30 19.11 -21.95 -31.34
CA LEU A 30 20.56 -21.86 -31.56
C LEU A 30 21.34 -22.05 -30.26
N VAL A 31 20.92 -21.37 -29.19
CA VAL A 31 21.55 -21.49 -27.86
C VAL A 31 20.50 -21.98 -26.89
N LYS A 32 20.44 -23.30 -26.69
CA LYS A 32 19.44 -23.93 -25.82
C LYS A 32 19.83 -23.72 -24.34
N PRO A 33 19.14 -22.84 -23.59
CA PRO A 33 19.37 -22.73 -22.15
C PRO A 33 18.94 -24.02 -21.45
N THR A 34 19.56 -24.33 -20.31
CA THR A 34 19.01 -25.35 -19.41
C THR A 34 17.64 -24.89 -18.92
N ARG A 35 16.76 -25.86 -18.59
CA ARG A 35 15.41 -25.57 -18.09
C ARG A 35 15.41 -24.61 -16.90
N GLU A 36 16.36 -24.76 -15.98
CA GLU A 36 16.50 -23.93 -14.79
C GLU A 36 16.95 -22.51 -15.11
N LYS A 37 17.94 -22.37 -16.00
CA LYS A 37 18.43 -21.07 -16.46
C LYS A 37 17.31 -20.33 -17.19
N TRP A 38 16.59 -21.01 -18.08
CA TRP A 38 15.45 -20.43 -18.79
C TRP A 38 14.34 -19.96 -17.85
N LYS A 39 13.94 -20.81 -16.89
CA LYS A 39 12.93 -20.46 -15.89
C LYS A 39 13.33 -19.21 -15.09
N THR A 40 14.60 -19.12 -14.73
CA THR A 40 15.15 -17.95 -14.02
C THR A 40 15.12 -16.70 -14.89
N THR A 41 15.59 -16.78 -16.14
CA THR A 41 15.57 -15.67 -17.10
C THR A 41 14.15 -15.15 -17.32
N VAL A 42 13.19 -16.05 -17.59
CA VAL A 42 11.79 -15.65 -17.78
C VAL A 42 11.21 -15.01 -16.53
N LYS A 43 11.49 -15.57 -15.34
CA LYS A 43 11.03 -15.00 -14.07
C LYS A 43 11.59 -13.59 -13.86
N CYS A 44 12.89 -13.38 -14.09
CA CYS A 44 13.54 -12.08 -13.97
C CYS A 44 12.96 -11.06 -14.96
N ALA A 45 12.78 -11.45 -16.23
CA ALA A 45 12.21 -10.57 -17.26
C ALA A 45 10.78 -10.13 -16.94
N ILE A 46 9.92 -11.05 -16.49
CA ILE A 46 8.57 -10.73 -16.04
C ILE A 46 8.62 -9.81 -14.81
N GLN A 47 9.49 -10.12 -13.85
CA GLN A 47 9.68 -9.32 -12.64
C GLN A 47 10.09 -7.89 -12.93
N GLN A 48 11.06 -7.72 -13.82
CA GLN A 48 11.54 -6.42 -14.26
C GLN A 48 10.45 -5.64 -15.01
N TYR A 49 9.78 -6.26 -15.98
CA TYR A 49 8.74 -5.59 -16.77
C TYR A 49 7.63 -4.99 -15.90
N TRP A 50 7.08 -5.73 -14.94
CA TRP A 50 6.03 -5.14 -14.12
C TRP A 50 6.56 -4.23 -13.02
N ALA A 51 7.81 -4.37 -12.58
CA ALA A 51 8.43 -3.39 -11.69
C ALA A 51 8.57 -2.03 -12.39
N GLU A 52 9.06 -2.02 -13.64
CA GLU A 52 9.15 -0.82 -14.48
C GLU A 52 7.75 -0.23 -14.73
N LYS A 53 6.79 -1.07 -15.16
CA LYS A 53 5.42 -0.62 -15.40
C LYS A 53 4.76 -0.05 -14.13
N TRP A 54 5.03 -0.66 -12.97
CA TRP A 54 4.53 -0.18 -11.69
C TRP A 54 5.07 1.20 -11.34
N GLU A 55 6.39 1.43 -11.44
CA GLU A 55 6.96 2.73 -11.11
C GLU A 55 6.42 3.85 -12.01
N ILE A 56 6.20 3.56 -13.30
CA ILE A 56 5.52 4.49 -14.23
C ILE A 56 4.11 4.80 -13.72
N GLU A 57 3.27 3.79 -13.51
CA GLU A 57 1.88 4.00 -13.07
C GLU A 57 1.78 4.65 -11.68
N LYS A 58 2.74 4.37 -10.78
CA LYS A 58 2.80 4.96 -9.45
C LYS A 58 3.14 6.44 -9.51
N SER A 59 4.06 6.84 -10.39
CA SER A 59 4.42 8.26 -10.56
C SER A 59 3.24 9.10 -11.04
N ASP A 60 2.34 8.51 -11.83
CA ASP A 60 1.15 9.18 -12.35
C ASP A 60 0.00 9.23 -11.32
N LYS A 61 -0.03 8.31 -10.35
CA LYS A 61 -1.16 8.12 -9.42
C LYS A 61 -0.87 8.67 -8.03
N SER A 62 -1.36 9.88 -7.75
CA SER A 62 -1.32 10.49 -6.42
C SER A 62 -2.01 9.67 -5.32
N THR A 63 -2.87 8.70 -5.69
CA THR A 63 -3.51 7.74 -4.78
C THR A 63 -2.55 6.70 -4.21
N MET A 64 -1.37 6.52 -4.80
CA MET A 64 -0.37 5.54 -4.35
C MET A 64 0.73 6.17 -3.49
N LYS A 65 0.56 7.43 -3.05
CA LYS A 65 1.53 8.22 -2.28
C LYS A 65 2.14 7.44 -1.11
N TYR A 66 1.33 6.65 -0.42
CA TYR A 66 1.74 5.94 0.81
C TYR A 66 2.21 4.50 0.57
N ILE A 67 2.01 3.95 -0.63
CA ILE A 67 2.41 2.59 -0.97
C ILE A 67 3.84 2.61 -1.49
N ASN A 68 4.74 1.96 -0.75
CA ASN A 68 6.04 1.64 -1.28
C ASN A 68 6.17 0.13 -1.46
N ILE A 69 6.04 -0.32 -2.71
CA ILE A 69 6.31 -1.73 -2.96
C ILE A 69 7.81 -1.96 -2.89
N LYS A 70 8.22 -2.97 -2.09
CA LYS A 70 9.60 -3.46 -1.99
C LYS A 70 10.24 -3.59 -3.38
N THR A 71 11.57 -3.58 -3.42
CA THR A 71 12.42 -3.82 -4.60
C THR A 71 12.09 -5.08 -5.43
N ARG A 72 11.18 -5.95 -4.98
CA ARG A 72 10.58 -7.06 -5.76
C ARG A 72 9.07 -7.19 -5.47
N PRO A 73 8.22 -6.35 -6.12
CA PRO A 73 6.76 -6.36 -5.93
C PRO A 73 6.12 -7.69 -6.25
N ILE A 74 6.57 -8.30 -7.34
CA ILE A 74 5.86 -9.43 -7.91
C ILE A 74 6.14 -10.69 -7.13
N GLY A 75 5.07 -11.30 -6.63
CA GLY A 75 5.10 -12.56 -5.89
C GLY A 75 5.29 -12.39 -4.39
N ASN A 76 5.44 -11.15 -3.89
CA ASN A 76 5.50 -10.88 -2.46
C ASN A 76 4.33 -9.97 -2.05
N PRO A 77 3.40 -10.45 -1.22
CA PRO A 77 2.33 -9.60 -0.73
C PRO A 77 2.88 -8.44 0.11
N HIS A 78 2.17 -7.30 0.07
CA HIS A 78 2.45 -6.17 0.95
C HIS A 78 2.38 -6.60 2.43
N GLN A 79 3.09 -5.90 3.32
CA GLN A 79 3.17 -6.26 4.75
C GLN A 79 1.80 -6.32 5.43
N ILE A 80 0.89 -5.43 5.04
CA ILE A 80 -0.52 -5.42 5.45
C ILE A 80 -1.16 -6.80 5.32
N TRP A 81 -0.86 -7.53 4.24
CA TRP A 81 -1.42 -8.86 3.95
C TRP A 81 -0.51 -9.99 4.42
N LYS A 82 0.81 -9.81 4.32
CA LYS A 82 1.80 -10.81 4.72
C LYS A 82 1.66 -11.22 6.18
N PHE A 83 1.30 -10.27 7.05
CA PHE A 83 1.19 -10.49 8.49
C PHE A 83 -0.25 -10.66 8.98
N THR A 84 -1.23 -10.78 8.09
CA THR A 84 -2.62 -11.07 8.48
C THR A 84 -2.76 -12.53 8.83
N SER A 85 -3.37 -12.83 9.96
CA SER A 85 -3.82 -14.20 10.25
C SER A 85 -5.10 -14.51 9.47
N ASN A 86 -5.42 -15.79 9.30
CA ASN A 86 -6.63 -16.21 8.60
C ASN A 86 -7.93 -16.00 9.41
N ASN A 87 -7.92 -15.11 10.40
CA ASN A 87 -9.09 -14.76 11.20
C ASN A 87 -9.89 -13.65 10.50
N THR A 88 -11.21 -13.82 10.39
CA THR A 88 -12.14 -12.86 9.78
C THR A 88 -11.96 -11.43 10.31
N LEU A 89 -11.74 -11.23 11.60
CA LEU A 89 -11.52 -9.91 12.18
C LEU A 89 -10.21 -9.28 11.70
N GLU A 90 -9.12 -10.05 11.67
CA GLU A 90 -7.81 -9.57 11.21
C GLU A 90 -7.82 -9.26 9.71
N VAL A 91 -8.55 -10.06 8.92
CA VAL A 91 -8.79 -9.77 7.50
C VAL A 91 -9.53 -8.45 7.32
N LYS A 92 -10.58 -8.18 8.10
CA LYS A 92 -11.31 -6.88 8.05
C LYS A 92 -10.40 -5.71 8.42
N LYS A 93 -9.57 -5.86 9.46
CA LYS A 93 -8.60 -4.82 9.85
C LYS A 93 -7.61 -4.53 8.71
N ALA A 94 -7.07 -5.58 8.10
CA ALA A 94 -6.16 -5.47 6.97
C ALA A 94 -6.85 -4.84 5.74
N GLU A 95 -8.11 -5.17 5.49
CA GLU A 95 -8.92 -4.59 4.41
C GLU A 95 -9.11 -3.09 4.59
N ILE A 96 -9.47 -2.62 5.78
CA ILE A 96 -9.63 -1.18 6.05
C ILE A 96 -8.31 -0.44 5.84
N LYS A 97 -7.21 -0.94 6.40
CA LYS A 97 -5.89 -0.34 6.19
C LYS A 97 -5.49 -0.36 4.71
N GLY A 98 -5.79 -1.47 4.02
CA GLY A 98 -5.62 -1.63 2.58
C GLY A 98 -6.37 -0.55 1.79
N LYS A 99 -7.63 -0.30 2.11
CA LYS A 99 -8.44 0.76 1.48
C LYS A 99 -7.86 2.14 1.73
N LEU A 100 -7.37 2.42 2.95
CA LEU A 100 -6.76 3.71 3.28
C LEU A 100 -5.47 3.95 2.51
N ILE A 101 -4.57 2.95 2.46
CA ILE A 101 -3.27 3.10 1.78
C ILE A 101 -3.42 3.22 0.26
N THR A 102 -4.44 2.59 -0.34
CA THR A 102 -4.74 2.71 -1.78
C THR A 102 -5.65 3.88 -2.13
N ARG A 103 -6.05 4.72 -1.15
CA ARG A 103 -7.07 5.77 -1.31
C ARG A 103 -8.39 5.28 -1.94
N THR A 104 -8.81 4.05 -1.60
CA THR A 104 -10.15 3.54 -1.94
C THR A 104 -11.08 3.54 -0.74
N TYR A 105 -10.62 4.04 0.41
CA TYR A 105 -11.45 4.35 1.56
C TYR A 105 -12.14 5.70 1.35
N THR A 106 -13.46 5.71 1.23
CA THR A 106 -14.22 6.92 0.86
C THR A 106 -14.32 7.91 2.01
N LEU A 107 -13.50 8.97 1.96
CA LEU A 107 -13.60 10.15 2.82
C LEU A 107 -14.39 11.26 2.10
N GLN A 108 -14.74 12.34 2.80
CA GLN A 108 -15.46 13.46 2.17
C GLN A 108 -14.68 14.09 1.02
N ILE A 109 -13.35 14.22 1.13
CA ILE A 109 -12.52 14.73 0.01
C ILE A 109 -12.67 13.88 -1.26
N ASP A 110 -12.92 12.57 -1.11
CA ASP A 110 -13.10 11.70 -2.26
C ASP A 110 -14.51 11.82 -2.85
N ARG A 111 -15.53 12.04 -2.01
CA ARG A 111 -16.89 12.32 -2.46
C ARG A 111 -16.97 13.65 -3.21
N ALA A 112 -16.33 14.69 -2.67
CA ALA A 112 -16.28 16.02 -3.27
C ALA A 112 -15.66 16.05 -4.67
N LYS A 113 -14.73 15.13 -4.98
CA LYS A 113 -14.15 15.01 -6.34
C LYS A 113 -15.15 14.51 -7.37
N PHE A 114 -16.16 13.73 -6.95
CA PHE A 114 -17.17 13.16 -7.84
C PHE A 114 -18.47 13.95 -7.83
N SER A 115 -18.75 14.72 -6.77
CA SER A 115 -19.86 15.63 -6.73
C SER A 115 -19.47 16.98 -7.34
N ARG A 116 -20.40 17.64 -8.04
CA ARG A 116 -20.16 18.98 -8.60
C ARG A 116 -20.23 20.10 -7.53
N ASN A 117 -20.34 19.73 -6.24
CA ASN A 117 -20.58 20.65 -5.14
C ASN A 117 -19.36 20.67 -4.21
N VAL A 118 -18.60 21.76 -4.26
CA VAL A 118 -17.32 21.93 -3.54
C VAL A 118 -17.49 21.92 -2.01
N GLU A 119 -18.66 22.27 -1.49
CA GLU A 119 -18.97 22.28 -0.04
C GLU A 119 -19.01 20.87 0.61
N GLN A 120 -18.77 19.80 -0.16
CA GLN A 120 -18.89 18.42 0.31
C GLN A 120 -17.58 17.79 0.79
N ASP A 121 -16.49 18.54 0.93
CA ASP A 121 -15.20 18.00 1.37
C ASP A 121 -14.97 18.09 2.88
N MET A 122 -15.76 18.91 3.59
CA MET A 122 -15.69 19.13 5.04
C MET A 122 -16.00 17.87 5.83
N CYS A 123 -15.25 17.63 6.91
CA CYS A 123 -15.46 16.48 7.78
C CYS A 123 -16.82 16.53 8.47
N LEU A 124 -17.69 15.58 8.14
CA LEU A 124 -19.02 15.46 8.76
C LEU A 124 -18.98 15.17 10.28
N LEU A 125 -17.83 14.75 10.82
CA LEU A 125 -17.72 14.44 12.25
C LEU A 125 -17.40 15.68 13.10
N CYS A 126 -16.55 16.58 12.61
CA CYS A 126 -16.07 17.73 13.39
C CYS A 126 -16.33 19.09 12.73
N ASN A 127 -16.74 19.09 11.46
CA ASN A 127 -17.08 20.26 10.65
C ASN A 127 -16.03 21.39 10.68
N SER A 128 -14.75 21.04 10.86
CA SER A 128 -13.68 22.02 11.11
C SER A 128 -12.59 22.04 10.04
N ALA A 129 -12.49 21.00 9.21
CA ALA A 129 -11.49 20.87 8.15
C ALA A 129 -11.97 19.87 7.10
N THR A 130 -11.35 19.87 5.93
CA THR A 130 -11.54 18.86 4.89
C THR A 130 -11.22 17.46 5.44
N GLU A 131 -12.10 16.48 5.22
CA GLU A 131 -11.82 15.10 5.61
C GLU A 131 -10.96 14.42 4.54
N ASP A 132 -9.66 14.56 4.70
CA ASP A 132 -8.67 13.76 3.96
C ASP A 132 -8.02 12.70 4.86
N THR A 133 -7.06 11.95 4.29
CA THR A 133 -6.39 10.87 5.03
C THR A 133 -5.62 11.39 6.24
N GLU A 134 -5.01 12.57 6.16
CA GLU A 134 -4.22 13.14 7.24
C GLU A 134 -5.14 13.59 8.38
N HIS A 135 -6.20 14.33 8.03
CA HIS A 135 -7.23 14.73 8.97
C HIS A 135 -7.86 13.52 9.67
N PHE A 136 -8.30 12.51 8.92
CA PHE A 136 -8.92 11.29 9.45
C PHE A 136 -7.98 10.55 10.42
N MET A 137 -6.69 10.47 10.08
CA MET A 137 -5.72 9.68 10.84
C MET A 137 -5.14 10.41 12.04
N LEU A 138 -4.94 11.73 11.97
CA LEU A 138 -4.12 12.48 12.94
C LEU A 138 -4.83 13.67 13.59
N GLU A 139 -5.83 14.28 12.95
CA GLU A 139 -6.35 15.59 13.40
C GLU A 139 -7.80 15.55 13.90
N CYS A 140 -8.68 14.78 13.27
CA CYS A 140 -10.12 14.79 13.56
C CYS A 140 -10.46 14.69 15.05
N ASN A 141 -11.07 15.74 15.61
CA ASN A 141 -11.35 15.85 17.04
C ASN A 141 -12.34 14.77 17.53
N ALA A 142 -13.33 14.43 16.70
CA ALA A 142 -14.32 13.41 17.02
C ALA A 142 -13.73 11.99 17.17
N LEU A 143 -12.54 11.76 16.60
CA LEU A 143 -11.82 10.48 16.63
C LEU A 143 -10.65 10.48 17.62
N LYS A 144 -10.39 11.63 18.29
CA LYS A 144 -9.20 11.84 19.13
C LYS A 144 -9.03 10.75 20.19
N THR A 145 -10.08 10.42 20.94
CA THR A 145 -9.99 9.42 22.02
C THR A 145 -9.58 8.03 21.51
N GLU A 146 -10.14 7.59 20.37
CA GLU A 146 -9.79 6.30 19.78
C GLU A 146 -8.37 6.33 19.20
N ARG A 147 -7.99 7.44 18.56
CA ARG A 147 -6.66 7.67 18.03
C ARG A 147 -5.59 7.64 19.13
N ASP A 148 -5.77 8.41 20.19
CA ASP A 148 -4.77 8.57 21.27
C ASP A 148 -4.49 7.24 21.96
N LYS A 149 -5.51 6.39 22.15
CA LYS A 149 -5.37 5.02 22.69
C LYS A 149 -4.39 4.18 21.87
N HIS A 150 -4.57 4.14 20.54
CA HIS A 150 -3.72 3.34 19.67
C HIS A 150 -2.36 3.99 19.43
N LEU A 151 -2.29 5.32 19.35
CA LEU A 151 -1.02 6.05 19.20
C LEU A 151 -0.14 5.91 20.43
N THR A 152 -0.72 5.90 21.63
CA THR A 152 0.02 5.62 22.87
C THR A 152 0.61 4.22 22.84
N THR A 153 -0.17 3.23 22.38
CA THR A 153 0.29 1.84 22.24
C THR A 153 1.44 1.74 21.23
N LEU A 154 1.31 2.41 20.08
CA LEU A 154 2.35 2.48 19.06
C LEU A 154 3.61 3.17 19.58
N LYS A 155 3.48 4.31 20.26
CA LYS A 155 4.59 5.07 20.85
C LYS A 155 5.36 4.22 21.84
N SER A 156 4.67 3.60 22.79
CA SER A 156 5.28 2.70 23.79
C SER A 156 6.00 1.53 23.12
N TYR A 157 5.42 0.92 22.09
CA TYR A 157 6.07 -0.16 21.35
C TYR A 157 7.36 0.30 20.66
N VAL A 158 7.33 1.44 19.96
CA VAL A 158 8.49 1.99 19.24
C VAL A 158 9.63 2.35 20.20
N ILE A 159 9.30 3.02 21.31
CA ILE A 159 10.28 3.37 22.35
C ILE A 159 10.95 2.11 22.91
N ASN A 160 10.15 1.10 23.29
CA ASN A 160 10.65 -0.08 23.99
C ASN A 160 11.41 -1.07 23.08
N ASN A 161 11.07 -1.15 21.78
CA ASN A 161 11.59 -2.21 20.89
C ASN A 161 12.49 -1.71 19.75
N ILE A 162 12.50 -0.41 19.48
CA ILE A 162 13.22 0.17 18.34
C ILE A 162 14.16 1.27 18.80
N GLY A 163 13.67 2.22 19.62
CA GLY A 163 14.49 3.25 20.23
C GLY A 163 13.72 4.51 20.64
N ASN A 164 14.15 5.11 21.75
CA ASN A 164 13.42 6.18 22.46
C ASN A 164 13.16 7.45 21.63
N LYS A 165 14.03 7.79 20.66
CA LYS A 165 13.90 9.01 19.84
C LYS A 165 13.24 8.79 18.49
N ILE A 166 12.97 7.53 18.12
CA ILE A 166 12.54 7.20 16.75
C ILE A 166 11.11 7.66 16.51
N PHE A 167 10.24 7.49 17.50
CA PHE A 167 8.86 7.94 17.39
C PHE A 167 8.78 9.46 17.20
N ASP A 168 9.48 10.22 18.05
CA ASP A 168 9.45 11.68 17.98
C ASP A 168 10.09 12.18 16.67
N LYS A 169 11.18 11.56 16.20
CA LYS A 169 11.77 11.88 14.89
C LYS A 169 10.81 11.64 13.71
N ILE A 170 10.02 10.57 13.74
CA ILE A 170 9.00 10.30 12.71
C ILE A 170 7.91 11.38 12.71
N VAL A 171 7.53 11.87 13.89
CA VAL A 171 6.55 12.95 14.06
C VAL A 171 7.14 14.27 13.54
N ASP A 172 8.37 14.61 13.92
CA ASP A 172 9.06 15.84 13.53
C ASP A 172 9.25 15.93 12.01
N GLU A 173 9.51 14.80 11.34
CA GLU A 173 9.63 14.73 9.88
C GLU A 173 8.27 14.70 9.14
N GLY A 174 7.14 14.77 9.86
CA GLY A 174 5.80 14.73 9.27
C GLY A 174 5.49 13.39 8.59
N LEU A 175 6.18 12.31 8.97
CA LEU A 175 6.01 10.99 8.35
C LEU A 175 5.03 10.09 9.11
N MET A 176 4.26 10.63 10.06
CA MET A 176 3.41 9.83 10.91
C MET A 176 2.31 9.08 10.14
N VAL A 177 1.65 9.72 9.16
CA VAL A 177 0.69 9.05 8.27
C VAL A 177 1.38 7.92 7.49
N GLN A 178 2.56 8.20 6.93
CA GLN A 178 3.34 7.21 6.18
C GLN A 178 3.74 6.03 7.08
N PHE A 179 4.15 6.29 8.32
CA PHE A 179 4.55 5.26 9.27
C PHE A 179 3.38 4.37 9.69
N ILE A 180 2.21 4.97 9.92
CA ILE A 180 0.99 4.21 10.21
C ILE A 180 0.58 3.37 9.00
N MET A 181 0.62 3.93 7.79
CA MET A 181 0.16 3.25 6.57
C MET A 181 1.14 2.17 6.07
N ASP A 182 2.42 2.48 6.01
CA ASP A 182 3.49 1.56 5.59
C ASP A 182 4.81 1.91 6.29
N SER A 183 5.02 1.22 7.41
CA SER A 183 6.25 1.27 8.21
C SER A 183 7.48 0.70 7.49
N SER A 184 7.29 0.02 6.35
CA SER A 184 8.37 -0.55 5.54
C SER A 184 8.77 0.31 4.36
N SER A 185 8.20 1.52 4.24
CA SER A 185 8.52 2.46 3.17
C SER A 185 9.96 2.97 3.25
N GLU A 186 10.54 3.27 2.09
CA GLU A 186 11.93 3.74 2.00
C GLU A 186 12.20 5.03 2.79
N LYS A 187 11.21 5.94 2.85
CA LYS A 187 11.29 7.15 3.68
C LYS A 187 11.48 6.82 5.17
N ILE A 188 10.76 5.82 5.67
CA ILE A 188 10.93 5.36 7.05
C ILE A 188 12.27 4.64 7.23
N LYS A 189 12.75 3.87 6.24
CA LYS A 189 14.06 3.21 6.32
C LYS A 189 15.24 4.18 6.38
N GLN A 190 15.11 5.35 5.73
CA GLN A 190 16.11 6.43 5.82
C GLN A 190 16.23 6.97 7.25
N ILE A 191 15.14 6.95 8.03
CA ILE A 191 15.13 7.32 9.44
C ILE A 191 15.64 6.19 10.33
N VAL A 192 15.13 4.98 10.12
CA VAL A 192 15.32 3.84 11.01
C VAL A 192 15.32 2.51 10.25
N ASN A 193 16.34 1.69 10.49
CA ASN A 193 16.34 0.30 10.02
C ASN A 193 15.53 -0.61 10.96
N ILE A 194 14.25 -0.80 10.65
CA ILE A 194 13.33 -1.60 11.46
C ILE A 194 13.50 -3.10 11.14
N LYS A 195 13.82 -3.90 12.16
CA LYS A 195 13.90 -5.37 12.05
C LYS A 195 12.57 -5.98 11.59
N HIS A 196 12.62 -7.10 10.89
CA HIS A 196 11.42 -7.74 10.32
C HIS A 196 10.31 -8.01 11.35
N GLN A 197 10.68 -8.49 12.55
CA GLN A 197 9.73 -8.75 13.63
C GLN A 197 9.05 -7.46 14.12
N ASN A 198 9.82 -6.38 14.26
CA ASN A 198 9.27 -5.08 14.67
C ASN A 198 8.29 -4.52 13.62
N ILE A 199 8.56 -4.72 12.32
CA ILE A 199 7.60 -4.34 11.25
C ILE A 199 6.29 -5.10 11.43
N ARG A 200 6.34 -6.42 11.70
CA ARG A 200 5.13 -7.24 11.91
C ARG A 200 4.26 -6.68 13.03
N ASP A 201 4.87 -6.34 14.15
CA ASP A 201 4.14 -5.88 15.33
C ASP A 201 3.62 -4.44 15.14
N ILE A 202 4.40 -3.55 14.52
CA ILE A 202 3.93 -2.22 14.10
C ILE A 202 2.74 -2.34 13.17
N GLU A 203 2.80 -3.24 12.18
CA GLU A 203 1.69 -3.48 11.25
C GLU A 203 0.43 -3.99 11.97
N ASN A 204 0.57 -4.83 12.99
CA ASN A 204 -0.56 -5.27 13.82
C ASN A 204 -1.22 -4.11 14.58
N ILE A 205 -0.40 -3.27 15.23
CA ILE A 205 -0.87 -2.12 16.00
C ILE A 205 -1.56 -1.11 15.07
N THR A 206 -0.92 -0.76 13.97
CA THR A 206 -1.44 0.24 13.03
C THR A 206 -2.67 -0.22 12.26
N ARG A 207 -2.81 -1.53 11.94
CA ARG A 207 -4.06 -2.09 11.42
C ARG A 207 -5.20 -1.97 12.43
N THR A 208 -4.92 -2.25 13.70
CA THR A 208 -5.91 -2.10 14.77
C THR A 208 -6.33 -0.64 14.94
N LEU A 209 -5.38 0.29 14.85
CA LEU A 209 -5.66 1.74 14.80
C LEU A 209 -6.60 2.09 13.65
N CYS A 210 -6.24 1.74 12.41
CA CYS A 210 -7.04 2.07 11.23
C CYS A 210 -8.48 1.54 11.34
N TYR A 211 -8.62 0.30 11.80
CA TYR A 211 -9.93 -0.32 12.02
C TYR A 211 -10.72 0.35 13.14
N GLY A 212 -10.09 0.68 14.27
CA GLY A 212 -10.72 1.40 15.37
C GLY A 212 -11.29 2.75 14.94
N LEU A 213 -10.49 3.53 14.18
CA LEU A 213 -10.95 4.80 13.60
C LEU A 213 -12.12 4.60 12.63
N HIS A 214 -12.05 3.59 11.77
CA HIS A 214 -13.13 3.26 10.85
C HIS A 214 -14.44 2.89 11.58
N THR A 215 -14.37 2.01 12.59
CA THR A 215 -15.54 1.63 13.39
C THR A 215 -16.13 2.84 14.09
N LYS A 216 -15.29 3.65 14.76
CA LYS A 216 -15.75 4.85 15.46
C LYS A 216 -16.41 5.85 14.51
N ARG A 217 -15.79 6.14 13.36
CA ARG A 217 -16.37 7.02 12.33
C ARG A 217 -17.72 6.50 11.85
N THR A 218 -17.81 5.21 11.51
CA THR A 218 -19.06 4.61 11.02
C THR A 218 -20.17 4.71 12.07
N THR A 219 -19.84 4.45 13.34
CA THR A 219 -20.81 4.61 14.44
C THR A 219 -21.29 6.04 14.61
N LEU A 220 -20.41 7.04 14.47
CA LEU A 220 -20.79 8.44 14.60
C LEU A 220 -21.66 8.91 13.42
N LEU A 221 -21.30 8.53 12.19
CA LEU A 221 -22.06 8.90 10.98
C LEU A 221 -23.44 8.25 10.90
N ASN A 222 -23.63 7.08 11.52
CA ASN A 222 -24.95 6.44 11.56
C ASN A 222 -25.87 7.06 12.64
N LYS A 223 -25.35 7.93 13.51
CA LYS A 223 -26.12 8.63 14.55
C LYS A 223 -26.47 10.07 14.19
N SER A 224 -25.75 10.66 13.24
CA SER A 224 -25.98 11.99 12.67
C SER A 224 -27.01 11.94 11.55
#